data_AF-A0A1Q7UV76-F1
#
_entry.id   AF-A0A1Q7UV76-F1
#
_cell.length_a   1.000
_cell.length_b   1.000
_cell.length_c   1.000
_cell.angle_alpha   90.00
_cell.angle_beta   90.00
_cell.angle_gamma   90.00
#
_symmetry.space_group_name_H-M   'P 1'
#
loop_
_entity.id
_entity.type
_entity.pdbx_description
1 polymer ?
#
loop_
_entity_poly.entity_id
_entity_poly.type
_entity_poly.pdbx_seq_one_letter_code
_entity_poly.pdbx_strand_id
1 'polypeptide(L)'
;MSISGGVIHLEKPLDEKLVVELIFHLRDKTIHSKAQMLFPMWATQGWMQPFRFVDLPDASRELLDASLKAFIGAEAKAASSGA
;
A
#
# COMPACT_ATOMS: atom_id res chain seq x y z
N MET A 1 3.17 -2.71 2.32
CA MET A 1 2.11 -2.87 1.29
C MET A 1 2.01 -4.34 0.92
N SER A 2 0.80 -4.85 0.67
CA SER A 2 0.52 -6.20 0.18
C SER A 2 -0.62 -6.17 -0.86
N ILE A 3 -1.01 -7.32 -1.40
CA ILE A 3 -2.15 -7.45 -2.33
C ILE A 3 -3.51 -7.24 -1.65
N SER A 4 -3.58 -7.30 -0.32
CA SER A 4 -4.83 -7.15 0.44
C SER A 4 -4.97 -5.78 1.10
N GLY A 5 -3.90 -5.00 1.18
CA GLY A 5 -3.89 -3.68 1.78
C GLY A 5 -2.50 -3.21 2.17
N GLY A 6 -2.42 -2.37 3.19
CA GLY A 6 -1.15 -1.80 3.61
C GLY A 6 -1.26 -0.97 4.87
N VAL A 7 -0.20 -0.22 5.13
CA VAL A 7 -0.14 0.76 6.19
C VAL A 7 0.32 2.06 5.56
N ILE A 8 -0.41 3.14 5.83
CA ILE A 8 -0.07 4.49 5.39
C ILE A 8 0.32 5.32 6.62
N HIS A 9 1.30 6.20 6.44
CA HIS A 9 1.69 7.15 7.46
C HIS A 9 0.89 8.45 7.27
N LEU A 10 0.27 8.94 8.34
CA LEU A 10 -0.57 10.14 8.32
C LEU A 10 -0.25 11.04 9.52
N GLU A 11 -0.40 12.35 9.36
CA GLU A 11 -0.27 13.30 10.48
C GLU A 11 -1.39 13.12 11.51
N LYS A 12 -2.61 12.85 11.04
CA LYS A 12 -3.80 12.58 11.86
C LYS A 12 -4.45 11.28 11.36
N PRO A 13 -4.98 10.45 12.27
CA PRO A 13 -5.62 9.21 11.87
C PRO A 13 -6.95 9.51 11.19
N LEU A 14 -7.42 8.55 10.39
CA LEU A 14 -8.77 8.58 9.84
C LEU A 14 -9.69 7.72 10.70
N ASP A 15 -10.99 7.96 10.61
CA ASP A 15 -11.98 7.17 11.35
C ASP A 15 -11.91 5.70 10.93
N GLU A 16 -12.02 4.79 11.91
CA GLU A 16 -12.09 3.36 11.65
C GLU A 16 -13.31 3.06 10.75
N LYS A 17 -13.15 2.11 9.83
CA LYS A 17 -14.17 1.68 8.85
C LYS A 17 -14.48 2.71 7.76
N LEU A 18 -13.88 3.90 7.79
CA LEU A 18 -13.99 4.88 6.71
C LEU A 18 -13.50 4.26 5.40
N VAL A 19 -14.33 4.37 4.35
CA VAL A 19 -13.97 3.94 3.00
C VAL A 19 -13.54 5.16 2.20
N VAL A 20 -12.34 5.10 1.64
CA VAL A 20 -11.75 6.17 0.83
C VAL A 20 -11.35 5.64 -0.54
N GLU A 21 -11.22 6.55 -1.50
CA GLU A 21 -10.47 6.27 -2.72
C GLU A 21 -8.98 6.45 -2.43
N LEU A 22 -8.22 5.38 -2.62
CA LEU A 22 -6.78 5.35 -2.48
C LEU A 22 -6.15 5.31 -3.87
N ILE A 23 -5.39 6.35 -4.18
CA ILE A 23 -4.55 6.45 -5.37
C ILE A 23 -3.10 6.41 -4.91
N PHE A 24 -2.31 5.51 -5.46
CA PHE A 24 -0.88 5.44 -5.16
C PHE A 24 -0.08 5.01 -6.38
N HIS A 25 1.20 5.36 -6.37
CA HIS A 25 2.15 5.02 -7.42
C HIS A 25 3.07 3.90 -6.94
N LEU A 26 3.24 2.89 -7.79
CA LEU A 26 4.24 1.84 -7.63
C LEU A 26 5.09 1.82 -8.90
N ARG A 27 6.27 2.45 -8.83
CA ARG A 27 7.12 2.76 -9.99
C ARG A 27 6.35 3.57 -11.05
N ASP A 28 6.20 3.03 -12.25
CA ASP A 28 5.51 3.62 -13.39
C ASP A 28 4.01 3.27 -13.42
N LYS A 29 3.50 2.51 -12.44
CA LYS A 29 2.09 2.13 -12.35
C LYS A 29 1.35 3.00 -11.35
N THR A 30 0.16 3.43 -11.74
CA THR A 30 -0.79 4.10 -10.85
C THR A 30 -1.94 3.16 -10.56
N ILE A 31 -2.25 2.96 -9.28
CA ILE A 31 -3.32 2.07 -8.83
C ILE A 31 -4.39 2.92 -8.16
N HIS A 32 -5.63 2.75 -8.63
CA HIS A 32 -6.82 3.39 -8.09
C HIS A 32 -7.66 2.28 -7.45
N SER A 33 -7.98 2.44 -6.17
CA SER A 33 -8.70 1.41 -5.42
C SER A 33 -9.55 2.03 -4.32
N LYS A 34 -10.61 1.33 -3.91
CA LYS A 34 -11.29 1.65 -2.66
C LYS A 34 -10.57 0.94 -1.52
N ALA A 35 -10.41 1.62 -0.40
CA ALA A 35 -9.78 1.07 0.80
C ALA A 35 -10.59 1.44 2.04
N GLN A 36 -10.73 0.49 2.95
CA GLN A 36 -11.28 0.71 4.27
C GLN A 36 -10.15 0.92 5.28
N MET A 37 -10.23 2.01 6.04
CA MET A 37 -9.32 2.29 7.15
C MET A 37 -9.59 1.36 8.32
N LEU A 38 -8.52 0.82 8.90
CA LEU A 38 -8.55 -0.04 10.08
C LEU A 38 -8.15 0.76 11.34
N PHE A 39 -7.95 0.09 12.47
CA PHE A 39 -7.58 0.77 13.70
C PHE A 39 -6.19 1.45 13.58
N PRO A 40 -6.07 2.77 13.84
CA PRO A 40 -4.80 3.49 13.73
C PRO A 40 -3.88 3.18 14.92
N MET A 41 -2.57 3.13 14.65
CA MET A 41 -1.55 2.97 15.69
C MET A 41 -0.70 4.22 15.78
N TRP A 42 -0.43 4.69 17.00
CA TRP A 42 0.49 5.81 17.22
C TRP A 42 1.92 5.40 16.81
N ALA A 43 2.61 6.28 16.10
CA ALA A 43 4.03 6.18 15.81
C ALA A 43 4.77 7.39 16.37
N THR A 44 6.10 7.32 16.45
CA THR A 44 6.95 8.38 17.05
C THR A 44 6.69 9.77 16.45
N GLN A 45 6.28 9.84 15.19
CA GLN A 45 5.94 11.07 14.49
C GLN A 45 4.68 10.89 13.64
N GLY A 46 3.50 10.82 14.27
CA GLY A 46 2.21 10.71 13.58
C GLY A 46 1.57 9.34 13.76
N TRP A 47 0.80 8.90 12.78
CA TRP A 47 -0.02 7.71 12.87
C TRP A 47 0.29 6.72 11.75
N MET A 48 0.41 5.46 12.14
CA MET A 48 0.43 4.32 11.21
C MET A 48 -1.00 3.84 11.08
N GLN A 49 -1.62 4.15 9.93
CA GLN A 49 -3.00 3.84 9.61
C GLN A 49 -3.04 2.61 8.71
N PRO A 50 -3.38 1.41 9.22
CA PRO A 50 -3.58 0.25 8.37
C PRO A 50 -4.86 0.42 7.55
N PHE A 51 -4.88 -0.19 6.37
CA PHE A 51 -6.05 -0.24 5.51
C PHE A 51 -6.13 -1.59 4.79
N ARG A 52 -7.34 -1.96 4.37
CA ARG A 52 -7.58 -3.10 3.48
C ARG A 52 -8.28 -2.62 2.21
N PHE A 53 -7.98 -3.24 1.07
CA PHE A 53 -8.73 -2.94 -0.14
C PHE A 53 -10.18 -3.44 -0.02
N VAL A 54 -11.09 -2.70 -0.64
CA VAL A 54 -12.51 -3.05 -0.79
C VAL A 54 -12.74 -3.35 -2.27
N ASP A 55 -13.23 -4.55 -2.57
CA ASP A 55 -13.61 -4.99 -3.91
C ASP A 55 -12.53 -4.74 -4.98
N LEU A 56 -11.26 -4.96 -4.64
CA LEU A 56 -10.16 -4.83 -5.61
C LEU A 56 -10.35 -5.86 -6.73
N PRO A 57 -10.57 -5.43 -7.99
CA PRO A 57 -10.79 -6.36 -9.10
C PRO A 57 -9.59 -7.30 -9.28
N ASP A 58 -9.82 -8.53 -9.72
CA ASP A 58 -8.75 -9.53 -9.86
C ASP A 58 -7.65 -9.07 -10.82
N ALA A 59 -7.99 -8.41 -11.93
CA ALA A 59 -7.00 -7.79 -12.82
C ALA A 59 -6.12 -6.74 -12.11
N SER A 60 -6.69 -5.97 -11.18
CA SER A 60 -5.93 -5.00 -10.37
C SER A 60 -5.09 -5.69 -9.30
N ARG A 61 -5.57 -6.80 -8.72
CA ARG A 61 -4.79 -7.64 -7.79
C ARG A 61 -3.58 -8.26 -8.48
N GLU A 62 -3.76 -8.84 -9.66
CA GLU A 62 -2.69 -9.43 -10.45
C GLU A 62 -1.65 -8.38 -10.86
N LEU A 63 -2.10 -7.20 -11.30
CA LEU A 63 -1.22 -6.08 -11.61
C LEU A 63 -0.42 -5.65 -10.37
N LEU A 64 -1.07 -5.52 -9.22
CA LEU A 64 -0.43 -5.15 -7.96
C LEU A 64 0.58 -6.21 -7.52
N ASP A 65 0.23 -7.49 -7.57
CA ASP A 65 1.12 -8.60 -7.21
C ASP A 65 2.37 -8.64 -8.10
N ALA A 66 2.19 -8.56 -9.43
CA ALA A 66 3.29 -8.51 -10.37
C ALA A 66 4.19 -7.28 -10.14
N SER A 67 3.59 -6.12 -9.88
CA SER A 67 4.32 -4.88 -9.62
C SER A 67 5.10 -4.95 -8.30
N LEU A 68 4.52 -5.51 -7.23
CA LEU A 68 5.19 -5.70 -5.94
C LEU A 68 6.36 -6.69 -6.06
N LYS A 69 6.17 -7.83 -6.75
CA LYS A 69 7.23 -8.81 -7.01
C LYS A 69 8.38 -8.20 -7.80
N ALA A 70 8.07 -7.44 -8.86
CA ALA A 70 9.07 -6.73 -9.65
C ALA A 70 9.79 -5.63 -8.85
N PHE A 71 9.08 -4.95 -7.95
CA PHE A 71 9.65 -3.94 -7.07
C PHE A 71 10.70 -4.55 -6.14
N ILE A 72 10.28 -5.55 -5.34
CA ILE A 72 11.12 -6.22 -4.34
C ILE A 72 12.30 -6.93 -5.02
N GLY A 73 12.07 -7.62 -6.15
CA GLY A 73 13.15 -8.31 -6.87
C GLY A 73 14.22 -7.37 -7.42
N ALA A 74 13.84 -6.17 -7.87
CA ALA A 74 14.84 -5.19 -8.34
C ALA A 74 15.53 -4.45 -7.19
N GLU A 75 14.88 -4.22 -6.06
CA GLU A 75 15.55 -3.74 -4.83
C GLU A 75 16.62 -4.73 -4.36
N ALA A 76 16.31 -6.03 -4.35
CA ALA A 76 17.29 -7.06 -4.00
C ALA A 76 18.51 -7.07 -4.94
N LYS A 77 18.29 -6.85 -6.24
CA LYS A 77 19.37 -6.75 -7.24
C LYS A 77 20.20 -5.47 -7.10
N ALA A 78 19.56 -4.35 -6.75
CA ALA A 78 20.25 -3.09 -6.47
C ALA A 78 21.13 -3.22 -5.22
N ALA A 79 20.59 -3.81 -4.14
CA ALA A 79 21.35 -4.07 -2.92
C ALA A 79 22.55 -5.00 -3.16
N SER A 80 22.44 -5.99 -4.06
CA SER A 80 23.55 -6.89 -4.39
C SER A 80 24.60 -6.32 -5.34
N SER A 81 24.32 -5.19 -6.02
CA SER A 81 25.25 -4.55 -6.97
C SER A 81 25.99 -3.34 -6.40
N GLY A 82 25.68 -2.96 -5.15
CA GLY A 82 26.37 -1.91 -4.41
C GLY A 82 27.48 -2.40 -3.48
N ALA A 83 28.02 -3.61 -3.71
CA ALA A 83 29.13 -4.20 -2.94
C ALA A 83 30.41 -4.31 -3.77
#